data_AF-A0A077HQC2-F1
#
_entry.id   AF-A0A077HQC2-F1
#
_cell.length_a   1.000
_cell.length_b   1.000
_cell.length_c   1.000
_cell.angle_alpha   90.00
_cell.angle_beta   90.00
_cell.angle_gamma   90.00
#
_symmetry.space_group_name_H-M   'P 1'
#
loop_
_entity.id
_entity.type
_entity.pdbx_description
1 polymer ?
#
loop_
_entity_poly.entity_id
_entity_poly.type
_entity_poly.pdbx_seq_one_letter_code
_entity_poly.pdbx_strand_id
1 'polypeptide(L)'
;MTTTPIPDAVATRKRLVRVGDVAVAALVLSVALHFPAQGVSNLLWILGGLVAALVIRGLRRAIGNADLPQAELDEYELARHLQAREEGLRWSLGLSLAIFVLSGAVAFATRFWVDPDGVTVALFFAKTVYCQMILVPYIVARSLAGKINHDELSAQE
;
A
#
# COMPACT_ATOMS: atom_id res chain seq x y z
N MET A 1 7.94 34.68 14.27
CA MET A 1 8.05 33.34 13.67
C MET A 1 7.52 33.43 12.25
N THR A 2 8.41 33.57 11.28
CA THR A 2 8.05 33.53 9.85
C THR A 2 7.75 32.09 9.49
N THR A 3 6.48 31.78 9.21
CA THR A 3 6.10 30.46 8.69
C THR A 3 6.63 30.36 7.27
N THR A 4 7.73 29.64 7.07
CA THR A 4 8.18 29.24 5.74
C THR A 4 7.06 28.43 5.08
N PRO A 5 6.57 28.83 3.90
CA PRO A 5 5.50 28.11 3.23
C PRO A 5 5.99 26.72 2.83
N ILE A 6 5.21 25.69 3.19
CA ILE A 6 5.48 24.30 2.82
C ILE A 6 5.54 24.22 1.29
N PRO A 7 6.58 23.59 0.70
CA PRO A 7 6.64 23.40 -0.75
C PRO A 7 5.39 22.67 -1.28
N ASP A 8 4.84 23.14 -2.40
CA ASP A 8 3.66 22.53 -3.03
C ASP A 8 3.87 21.05 -3.37
N ALA A 9 5.13 20.67 -3.67
CA ALA A 9 5.53 19.28 -3.89
C ALA A 9 5.33 18.41 -2.63
N VAL A 10 5.75 18.90 -1.45
CA VAL A 10 5.54 18.22 -0.16
C VAL A 10 4.05 18.10 0.16
N ALA A 11 3.28 19.16 -0.05
CA ALA A 11 1.84 19.15 0.18
C ALA A 11 1.13 18.12 -0.71
N THR A 12 1.51 18.06 -1.98
CA THR A 12 0.97 17.10 -2.96
C THR A 12 1.29 15.66 -2.58
N ARG A 13 2.56 15.35 -2.24
CA ARG A 13 2.96 14.01 -1.78
C ARG A 13 2.25 13.61 -0.49
N LYS A 14 2.13 14.51 0.50
CA LYS A 14 1.37 14.24 1.73
C LYS A 14 -0.10 13.93 1.47
N ARG A 15 -0.73 14.60 0.50
CA ARG A 15 -2.12 14.32 0.09
C ARG A 15 -2.23 12.93 -0.56
N LEU A 16 -1.31 12.60 -1.47
CA LEU A 16 -1.29 11.29 -2.12
C LEU A 16 -1.12 10.16 -1.10
N VAL A 17 -0.21 10.31 -0.13
CA VAL A 17 -0.04 9.34 0.96
C VAL A 17 -1.32 9.18 1.78
N ARG A 18 -2.01 10.27 2.14
CA ARG A 18 -3.28 10.16 2.88
C ARG A 18 -4.35 9.40 2.09
N VAL A 19 -4.50 9.71 0.80
CA VAL A 19 -5.47 9.02 -0.07
C VAL A 19 -5.09 7.54 -0.24
N GLY A 20 -3.79 7.25 -0.37
CA GLY A 20 -3.28 5.88 -0.44
C GLY A 20 -3.55 5.08 0.83
N ASP A 21 -3.35 5.68 2.01
CA ASP A 21 -3.61 5.04 3.29
C ASP A 21 -5.10 4.68 3.44
N VAL A 22 -6.00 5.58 2.98
CA VAL A 22 -7.45 5.30 2.93
C VAL A 22 -7.78 4.18 1.94
N ALA A 23 -7.17 4.19 0.75
CA ALA A 23 -7.39 3.15 -0.26
C ALA A 23 -6.92 1.77 0.23
N VAL A 24 -5.76 1.71 0.89
CA VAL A 24 -5.25 0.49 1.51
C VAL A 24 -6.15 0.02 2.64
N ALA A 25 -6.63 0.93 3.50
CA ALA A 25 -7.59 0.58 4.55
C ALA A 25 -8.88 -0.01 3.96
N ALA A 26 -9.37 0.53 2.84
CA ALA A 26 -10.52 -0.01 2.11
C ALA A 26 -10.24 -1.43 1.57
N LEU A 27 -9.04 -1.70 1.06
CA LEU A 27 -8.65 -3.04 0.61
C LEU A 27 -8.59 -4.05 1.76
N VAL A 28 -8.01 -3.66 2.91
CA VAL A 28 -7.99 -4.51 4.12
C VAL A 28 -9.42 -4.78 4.61
N LEU A 29 -10.25 -3.74 4.67
CA LEU A 29 -11.65 -3.86 5.06
C LEU A 29 -12.45 -4.74 4.08
N SER A 30 -12.12 -4.70 2.79
CA SER A 30 -12.73 -5.58 1.79
C SER A 30 -12.52 -7.06 2.11
N VAL A 31 -11.33 -7.44 2.59
CA VAL A 31 -11.04 -8.82 3.00
C VAL A 31 -11.84 -9.19 4.26
N ALA A 32 -11.87 -8.30 5.25
CA ALA A 32 -12.61 -8.54 6.50
C ALA A 32 -14.13 -8.69 6.28
N LEU A 33 -14.69 -7.91 5.36
CA LEU A 33 -16.12 -7.93 5.04
C LEU A 33 -16.53 -9.03 4.06
N HIS A 34 -15.60 -9.88 3.62
CA HIS A 34 -15.86 -10.85 2.55
C HIS A 34 -17.07 -11.75 2.84
N PHE A 35 -17.11 -12.36 4.02
CA PHE A 35 -18.18 -13.26 4.44
C PHE A 35 -19.42 -12.52 4.99
N PRO A 36 -19.31 -11.51 5.87
CA PRO A 36 -20.49 -10.88 6.46
C PRO A 36 -21.23 -9.91 5.51
N ALA A 37 -20.56 -9.34 4.51
CA ALA A 37 -21.14 -8.32 3.62
C ALA A 37 -20.48 -8.33 2.23
N GLN A 38 -20.62 -9.43 1.49
CA GLN A 38 -19.93 -9.67 0.22
C GLN A 38 -20.09 -8.55 -0.82
N GLY A 39 -21.28 -7.95 -0.93
CA GLY A 39 -21.53 -6.84 -1.85
C GLY A 39 -20.69 -5.59 -1.55
N VAL A 40 -20.65 -5.18 -0.27
CA VAL A 40 -19.81 -4.06 0.19
C VAL A 40 -18.33 -4.40 0.05
N SER A 41 -17.95 -5.63 0.39
CA SER A 41 -16.60 -6.15 0.21
C SER A 41 -16.13 -6.06 -1.25
N ASN A 42 -16.96 -6.46 -2.22
CA ASN A 42 -16.62 -6.37 -3.65
C ASN A 42 -16.44 -4.90 -4.09
N LEU A 43 -17.33 -4.00 -3.65
CA LEU A 43 -17.24 -2.58 -3.98
C LEU A 43 -15.95 -1.95 -3.44
N LEU A 44 -15.63 -2.21 -2.16
CA LEU A 44 -14.41 -1.74 -1.53
C LEU A 44 -13.16 -2.28 -2.20
N TRP A 45 -13.17 -3.54 -2.64
CA TRP A 45 -12.06 -4.13 -3.36
C TRP A 45 -11.78 -3.42 -4.69
N ILE A 46 -12.82 -3.22 -5.50
CA ILE A 46 -12.70 -2.58 -6.82
C ILE A 46 -12.29 -1.12 -6.68
N LEU A 47 -13.01 -0.35 -5.86
CA LEU A 47 -12.74 1.08 -5.69
C LEU A 47 -11.40 1.31 -4.99
N GLY A 48 -11.12 0.58 -3.92
CA GLY A 48 -9.85 0.64 -3.19
C GLY A 48 -8.68 0.28 -4.10
N GLY A 49 -8.81 -0.75 -4.92
CA GLY A 49 -7.79 -1.16 -5.88
C GLY A 49 -7.51 -0.09 -6.95
N LEU A 50 -8.56 0.48 -7.53
CA LEU A 50 -8.42 1.53 -8.53
C LEU A 50 -7.77 2.80 -7.96
N VAL A 51 -8.23 3.25 -6.79
CA VAL A 51 -7.66 4.43 -6.12
C VAL A 51 -6.20 4.16 -5.73
N ALA A 52 -5.89 2.99 -5.18
CA ALA A 52 -4.52 2.64 -4.81
C ALA A 52 -3.60 2.63 -6.03
N ALA A 53 -4.03 2.06 -7.15
CA ALA A 53 -3.24 2.06 -8.38
C ALA A 53 -2.95 3.48 -8.90
N LEU A 54 -3.95 4.38 -8.86
CA LEU A 54 -3.77 5.78 -9.23
C LEU A 54 -2.84 6.53 -8.28
N VAL A 55 -2.96 6.28 -6.97
CA VAL A 55 -2.09 6.88 -5.96
C VAL A 55 -0.66 6.40 -6.14
N ILE A 56 -0.42 5.10 -6.33
CA ILE A 56 0.93 4.56 -6.57
C ILE A 56 1.54 5.24 -7.80
N ARG A 57 0.79 5.33 -8.90
CA ARG A 57 1.25 6.03 -10.11
C ARG A 57 1.56 7.51 -9.86
N GLY A 58 0.71 8.20 -9.11
CA GLY A 58 0.89 9.60 -8.75
C GLY A 58 2.13 9.80 -7.86
N LEU A 59 2.31 8.92 -6.87
CA LEU A 59 3.40 8.99 -5.91
C LEU A 59 4.74 8.71 -6.60
N ARG A 60 4.80 7.71 -7.48
CA ARG A 60 5.96 7.41 -8.35
C ARG A 60 6.40 8.62 -9.16
N ARG A 61 5.45 9.28 -9.82
CA ARG A 61 5.74 10.51 -10.58
C ARG A 61 6.23 11.64 -9.69
N ALA A 62 5.65 11.80 -8.50
CA ALA A 62 6.01 12.84 -7.55
C ALA A 62 7.39 12.65 -6.89
N ILE A 63 7.93 11.43 -6.93
CA ILE A 63 9.30 11.11 -6.49
C ILE A 63 10.27 10.93 -7.67
N GLY A 64 9.94 11.44 -8.86
CA GLY A 64 10.82 11.37 -10.04
C GLY A 64 11.01 9.95 -10.59
N ASN A 65 10.14 9.00 -10.24
CA ASN A 65 10.30 7.57 -10.50
C ASN A 65 11.59 6.98 -9.91
N ALA A 66 12.08 7.55 -8.80
CA ALA A 66 13.24 7.03 -8.05
C ALA A 66 13.06 5.59 -7.56
N ASP A 67 11.87 5.00 -7.66
CA ASP A 67 11.59 3.61 -7.34
C ASP A 67 11.74 2.64 -8.53
N LEU A 68 12.01 3.13 -9.75
CA LEU A 68 12.20 2.30 -10.94
C LEU A 68 13.67 1.83 -11.08
N PRO A 69 13.90 0.60 -11.58
CA PRO A 69 15.25 0.04 -11.72
C PRO A 69 16.13 0.75 -12.77
N GLN A 70 15.55 1.65 -13.55
CA GLN A 70 16.23 2.41 -14.61
C GLN A 70 16.55 3.86 -14.20
N ALA A 71 16.24 4.27 -12.97
CA ALA A 71 16.57 5.60 -12.50
C ALA A 71 18.09 5.74 -12.34
N GLU A 72 18.68 6.73 -13.00
CA GLU A 72 20.05 7.16 -12.72
C GLU A 72 20.05 7.83 -11.34
N LEU A 73 20.47 7.07 -10.32
CA LEU A 73 20.49 7.48 -8.92
C LEU A 73 21.93 7.79 -8.53
N ASP A 74 22.14 8.95 -7.89
CA ASP A 74 23.40 9.24 -7.21
C ASP A 74 23.64 8.26 -6.04
N GLU A 75 24.87 8.13 -5.54
CA GLU A 75 25.24 7.15 -4.49
C GLU A 75 24.38 7.31 -3.23
N TYR A 76 24.05 8.55 -2.86
CA TYR A 76 23.14 8.86 -1.76
C TYR A 76 21.70 8.43 -2.04
N GLU A 77 21.20 8.64 -3.26
CA GLU A 77 19.84 8.27 -3.66
C GLU A 77 19.68 6.76 -3.80
N LEU A 78 20.74 6.07 -4.26
CA LEU A 78 20.80 4.62 -4.33
C LEU A 78 20.72 3.99 -2.94
N ALA A 79 21.44 4.53 -1.95
CA ALA A 79 21.34 4.09 -0.55
C ALA A 79 19.91 4.27 -0.01
N ARG A 80 19.27 5.41 -0.32
CA ARG A 80 17.88 5.70 0.08
C ARG A 80 16.90 4.71 -0.57
N HIS A 81 17.11 4.39 -1.85
CA HIS A 81 16.33 3.41 -2.60
C HIS A 81 16.45 2.00 -2.00
N LEU A 82 17.69 1.55 -1.73
CA LEU A 82 17.95 0.24 -1.13
C LEU A 82 17.27 0.09 0.24
N GLN A 83 17.39 1.10 1.10
CA GLN A 83 16.71 1.09 2.39
C GLN A 83 15.18 1.04 2.26
N ALA A 84 14.59 1.81 1.33
CA ALA A 84 13.15 1.78 1.10
C ALA A 84 12.68 0.43 0.54
N ARG A 85 13.51 -0.23 -0.28
CA ARG A 85 13.26 -1.58 -0.79
C ARG A 85 13.34 -2.63 0.31
N GLU A 86 14.33 -2.54 1.19
CA GLU A 86 14.47 -3.44 2.34
C GLU A 86 13.29 -3.29 3.31
N GLU A 87 12.86 -2.06 3.57
CA GLU A 87 11.64 -1.78 4.34
C GLU A 87 10.40 -2.38 3.66
N GLY A 88 10.26 -2.17 2.34
CA GLY A 88 9.20 -2.78 1.55
C GLY A 88 9.21 -4.32 1.61
N LEU A 89 10.39 -4.93 1.56
CA LEU A 89 10.55 -6.38 1.66
C LEU A 89 10.17 -6.91 3.06
N ARG A 90 10.60 -6.22 4.13
CA ARG A 90 10.26 -6.57 5.51
C ARG A 90 8.75 -6.51 5.75
N TRP A 91 8.10 -5.45 5.27
CA TRP A 91 6.64 -5.33 5.35
C TRP A 91 5.92 -6.36 4.48
N SER A 92 6.44 -6.64 3.27
CA SER A 92 5.92 -7.69 2.39
C SER A 92 5.93 -9.05 3.07
N LEU A 93 7.04 -9.41 3.73
CA LEU A 93 7.18 -10.65 4.49
C LEU A 93 6.20 -10.70 5.66
N GLY A 94 6.11 -9.63 6.46
CA GLY A 94 5.17 -9.54 7.58
C GLY A 94 3.71 -9.67 7.13
N LEU A 95 3.33 -9.00 6.04
CA LEU A 95 2.00 -9.06 5.47
C LEU A 95 1.70 -10.45 4.87
N SER A 96 2.69 -11.07 4.23
CA SER A 96 2.59 -12.43 3.71
C SER A 96 2.31 -13.44 4.81
N LEU A 97 3.03 -13.33 5.93
CA LEU A 97 2.79 -14.16 7.10
C LEU A 97 1.40 -13.91 7.70
N ALA A 98 1.00 -12.64 7.85
CA ALA A 98 -0.32 -12.29 8.38
C ALA A 98 -1.46 -12.85 7.53
N ILE A 99 -1.35 -12.77 6.21
CA ILE A 99 -2.35 -13.32 5.27
C ILE A 99 -2.34 -14.84 5.27
N PHE A 100 -1.18 -15.48 5.42
CA PHE A 100 -1.09 -16.93 5.59
C PHE A 100 -1.84 -17.39 6.85
N VAL A 101 -1.59 -16.73 7.99
CA VAL A 101 -2.30 -17.04 9.25
C VAL A 101 -3.80 -16.77 9.10
N LEU A 102 -4.19 -15.63 8.53
CA LEU A 102 -5.60 -15.31 8.29
C LEU A 102 -6.28 -16.34 7.39
N SER A 103 -5.61 -16.77 6.33
CA SER A 103 -6.10 -17.80 5.42
C SER A 103 -6.30 -19.15 6.12
N GLY A 104 -5.34 -19.54 6.96
CA GLY A 104 -5.46 -20.73 7.79
C GLY A 104 -6.63 -20.65 8.78
N ALA A 105 -6.81 -19.49 9.42
CA ALA A 105 -7.92 -19.24 10.34
C ALA A 105 -9.28 -19.31 9.63
N VAL A 106 -9.39 -18.74 8.42
CA VAL A 106 -10.62 -18.81 7.60
C VAL A 106 -10.88 -20.23 7.13
N ALA A 107 -9.88 -20.97 6.66
CA ALA A 107 -10.01 -22.38 6.27
C ALA A 107 -10.45 -23.25 7.46
N PHE A 108 -9.94 -22.97 8.65
CA PHE A 108 -10.36 -23.64 9.88
C PHE A 108 -11.79 -23.25 10.26
N ALA A 109 -12.13 -21.96 10.29
CA ALA A 109 -13.45 -21.49 10.70
C ALA A 109 -14.58 -21.95 9.76
N THR A 110 -14.33 -21.95 8.45
CA THR A 110 -15.29 -22.45 7.45
C THR A 110 -15.61 -23.93 7.68
N ARG A 111 -14.64 -24.76 8.10
CA ARG A 111 -14.90 -26.17 8.43
C ARG A 111 -15.99 -26.37 9.51
N PHE A 112 -16.17 -25.42 10.42
CA PHE A 112 -17.07 -25.54 11.57
C PHE A 112 -18.32 -24.66 11.51
N TRP A 113 -18.30 -23.54 10.77
CA TRP A 113 -19.40 -22.57 10.80
C TRP A 113 -20.18 -22.40 9.50
N VAL A 114 -19.54 -22.49 8.34
CA VAL A 114 -20.17 -22.14 7.05
C VAL A 114 -19.56 -23.04 5.98
N ASP A 115 -20.38 -23.63 5.11
CA ASP A 115 -19.91 -24.30 3.88
C ASP A 115 -20.00 -23.28 2.71
N PRO A 116 -18.97 -22.42 2.50
CA PRO A 116 -18.97 -21.51 1.36
C PRO A 116 -18.80 -22.28 0.06
N ASP A 117 -19.45 -21.80 -0.99
CA ASP A 117 -19.19 -22.33 -2.33
C ASP A 117 -17.76 -22.01 -2.81
N GLY A 118 -17.29 -22.76 -3.80
CA GLY A 118 -15.93 -22.61 -4.32
C GLY A 118 -15.65 -21.20 -4.88
N VAL A 119 -16.67 -20.51 -5.40
CA VAL A 119 -16.55 -19.16 -5.94
C VAL A 119 -16.28 -18.14 -4.83
N THR A 120 -17.00 -18.22 -3.70
CA THR A 120 -16.80 -17.35 -2.55
C THR A 120 -15.38 -17.51 -2.00
N VAL A 121 -14.93 -18.75 -1.81
CA VAL A 121 -13.56 -19.03 -1.35
C VAL A 121 -12.52 -18.49 -2.33
N ALA A 122 -12.68 -18.72 -3.64
CA ALA A 122 -11.77 -18.22 -4.65
C ALA A 122 -11.71 -16.67 -4.66
N LEU A 123 -12.85 -16.00 -4.55
CA LEU A 123 -12.91 -14.53 -4.45
C LEU A 123 -12.26 -13.99 -3.19
N PHE A 124 -12.35 -14.72 -2.07
CA PHE A 124 -11.65 -14.35 -0.84
C PHE A 124 -10.14 -14.33 -1.07
N PHE A 125 -9.59 -15.43 -1.59
CA PHE A 125 -8.15 -15.54 -1.88
C PHE A 125 -7.68 -14.54 -2.93
N ALA A 126 -8.48 -14.28 -3.98
CA ALA A 126 -8.17 -13.27 -4.97
C ALA A 126 -8.01 -11.88 -4.35
N LYS A 127 -8.88 -11.50 -3.40
CA LYS A 127 -8.80 -10.23 -2.67
C LYS A 127 -7.54 -10.15 -1.80
N THR A 128 -7.20 -11.21 -1.07
CA THR A 128 -6.00 -11.25 -0.21
C THR A 128 -4.72 -11.13 -1.02
N VAL A 129 -4.59 -11.89 -2.12
CA VAL A 129 -3.42 -11.81 -3.00
C VAL A 129 -3.33 -10.42 -3.65
N TYR A 130 -4.45 -9.89 -4.16
CA TYR A 130 -4.47 -8.55 -4.74
C TYR A 130 -4.04 -7.46 -3.74
N CYS A 131 -4.50 -7.56 -2.49
CA CYS A 131 -4.11 -6.66 -1.41
C CYS A 131 -2.58 -6.67 -1.21
N GLN A 132 -1.93 -7.85 -1.21
CA GLN A 132 -0.47 -7.97 -1.12
C GLN A 132 0.24 -7.31 -2.30
N MET A 133 -0.22 -7.58 -3.52
CA MET A 133 0.39 -7.03 -4.74
C MET A 133 0.37 -5.50 -4.77
N ILE A 134 -0.65 -4.88 -4.17
CA ILE A 134 -0.77 -3.42 -4.07
C ILE A 134 0.02 -2.86 -2.88
N LEU A 135 0.03 -3.54 -1.73
CA LEU A 135 0.66 -3.01 -0.52
C LEU A 135 2.17 -2.81 -0.67
N VAL A 136 2.86 -3.77 -1.29
CA VAL A 136 4.33 -3.74 -1.43
C VAL A 136 4.80 -2.49 -2.21
N PRO A 137 4.38 -2.25 -3.46
CA PRO A 137 4.80 -1.06 -4.19
C PRO A 137 4.32 0.23 -3.52
N TYR A 138 3.16 0.21 -2.84
CA TYR A 138 2.68 1.37 -2.10
C TYR A 138 3.57 1.73 -0.90
N ILE A 139 3.98 0.75 -0.09
CA ILE A 139 4.87 0.98 1.06
C ILE A 139 6.21 1.54 0.63
N VAL A 140 6.80 1.00 -0.44
CA VAL A 140 8.08 1.51 -0.98
C VAL A 140 7.93 2.97 -1.43
N ALA A 141 6.92 3.28 -2.23
CA ALA A 141 6.69 4.64 -2.72
C ALA A 141 6.35 5.62 -1.57
N ARG A 142 5.62 5.17 -0.55
CA ARG A 142 5.29 5.93 0.67
C ARG A 142 6.54 6.21 1.50
N SER A 143 7.41 5.23 1.72
CA SER A 143 8.67 5.39 2.46
C SER A 143 9.57 6.39 1.76
N LEU A 144 9.76 6.25 0.44
CA LEU A 144 10.56 7.19 -0.37
C LEU A 144 10.00 8.61 -0.32
N ALA A 145 8.69 8.78 -0.51
CA ALA A 145 8.04 10.08 -0.41
C ALA A 145 8.21 10.71 0.99
N GLY A 146 8.19 9.91 2.05
CA GLY A 146 8.45 10.34 3.42
C GLY A 146 9.85 10.90 3.61
N LYS A 147 10.87 10.16 3.14
CA LYS A 147 12.28 10.58 3.22
C LYS A 147 12.53 11.86 2.42
N ILE A 148 12.06 11.93 1.17
CA ILE A 148 12.18 13.13 0.32
C ILE A 148 11.51 14.34 0.98
N ASN A 149 10.32 14.18 1.57
CA ASN A 149 9.66 15.26 2.29
C ASN A 149 10.46 15.73 3.52
N HIS A 150 11.14 14.83 4.23
CA HIS A 150 11.97 15.21 5.38
C HIS A 150 13.15 16.07 4.93
N ASP A 151 13.84 15.64 3.88
CA ASP A 151 15.00 16.36 3.36
C ASP A 151 14.63 17.75 2.80
N GLU A 152 13.52 17.85 2.07
CA GLU A 152 13.01 19.13 1.56
C GLU A 152 12.57 20.10 2.68
N LEU A 153 12.10 19.58 3.81
CA LEU A 153 11.74 20.41 4.97
C LEU A 153 12.96 20.83 5.77
N SER A 154 13.94 19.94 5.98
CA SER A 154 15.18 20.24 6.68
C SER A 154 16.10 21.19 5.91
N ALA A 155 16.03 21.21 4.57
CA ALA A 155 16.74 22.20 3.75
C ALA A 155 16.17 23.64 3.85
N GLN A 156 15.00 23.81 4.48
CA GLN A 156 14.37 25.13 4.70
C GLN A 156 14.62 25.70 6.10
N GLU A 157 15.22 24.93 7.02
CA GLU A 157 15.63 25.37 8.36
C GLU A 157 17.02 26.00 8.34
#